data_AF-A0A2A4ZYD3-F1
#
_entry.id   AF-A0A2A4ZYD3-F1
#
_cell.length_a   1.000
_cell.length_b   1.000
_cell.length_c   1.000
_cell.angle_alpha   90.00
_cell.angle_beta   90.00
_cell.angle_gamma   90.00
#
_symmetry.space_group_name_H-M   'P 1'
#
loop_
_entity.id
_entity.type
_entity.pdbx_description
1 polymer ?
#
loop_
_entity_poly.entity_id
_entity_poly.type
_entity_poly.pdbx_seq_one_letter_code
_entity_poly.pdbx_strand_id
1 'polypeptide(L)'
;MKVGVVGATGVVGQEMLRLLEKSPLGEEPPHLLASSRSAGQKVAWRDQELTVHCLDENADLGGLDISLMAAGSDTARQWAPRFVVAGGAVVDNSSAFRLDDQVPLVIPEVNPEMISKGPGIIANPNCSTIILLLALKPLWCLGPARIIADTYQAVSGAGRSGLDISLMAAGSDTARQWAPRFVVAGGAV
;
A
#
# COMPACT_ATOMS: atom_id res chain seq x y z
N MET A 1 12.69 -11.30 13.04
CA MET A 1 11.24 -11.16 12.72
C MET A 1 11.11 -11.34 11.22
N LYS A 2 10.24 -12.24 10.78
CA LYS A 2 10.11 -12.62 9.38
C LYS A 2 8.95 -11.89 8.71
N VAL A 3 9.28 -11.10 7.69
CA VAL A 3 8.31 -10.29 6.95
C VAL A 3 8.05 -10.88 5.57
N GLY A 4 6.78 -11.07 5.22
CA GLY A 4 6.34 -11.42 3.88
C GLY A 4 5.88 -10.18 3.11
N VAL A 5 6.18 -10.11 1.81
CA VAL A 5 5.64 -9.09 0.91
C VAL A 5 4.87 -9.79 -0.21
N VAL A 6 3.55 -9.64 -0.20
CA VAL A 6 2.65 -10.23 -1.20
C VAL A 6 2.30 -9.18 -2.26
N GLY A 7 2.53 -9.52 -3.53
CA GLY A 7 2.51 -8.54 -4.62
C GLY A 7 3.85 -7.82 -4.80
N ALA A 8 4.96 -8.50 -4.46
CA ALA A 8 6.30 -7.92 -4.42
C ALA A 8 6.76 -7.27 -5.74
N THR A 9 6.24 -7.70 -6.88
CA THR A 9 6.60 -7.15 -8.22
C THR A 9 5.76 -5.95 -8.64
N GLY A 10 4.69 -5.62 -7.91
CA GLY A 10 3.83 -4.48 -8.18
C GLY A 10 4.46 -3.15 -7.76
N VAL A 11 3.88 -2.02 -8.19
CA VAL A 11 4.37 -0.68 -7.85
C VAL A 11 4.43 -0.47 -6.33
N VAL A 12 3.38 -0.85 -5.61
CA VAL A 12 3.34 -0.72 -4.15
C VAL A 12 4.28 -1.71 -3.47
N GLY A 13 4.34 -2.98 -3.94
CA GLY A 13 5.24 -3.98 -3.37
C GLY A 13 6.71 -3.57 -3.46
N GLN A 14 7.13 -3.01 -4.59
CA GLN A 14 8.48 -2.46 -4.77
C GLN A 14 8.77 -1.31 -3.80
N GLU A 15 7.79 -0.45 -3.52
CA GLU A 15 7.96 0.62 -2.55
C GLU A 15 8.00 0.09 -1.11
N MET A 16 7.17 -0.91 -0.77
CA MET A 16 7.25 -1.62 0.51
C MET A 16 8.65 -2.20 0.74
N LEU A 17 9.26 -2.79 -0.29
CA LEU A 17 10.62 -3.31 -0.19
C LEU A 17 11.64 -2.21 0.08
N ARG A 18 11.60 -1.08 -0.66
CA ARG A 18 12.50 0.06 -0.41
C ARG A 18 12.38 0.63 1.01
N LEU A 19 11.16 0.69 1.54
CA LEU A 19 10.92 1.15 2.92
C LEU A 19 11.43 0.13 3.94
N LEU A 20 11.20 -1.17 3.69
CA LEU A 20 11.69 -2.24 4.56
C LEU A 20 13.23 -2.26 4.63
N GLU A 21 13.94 -1.99 3.53
CA GLU A 21 15.43 -1.98 3.54
C GLU A 21 16.02 -1.04 4.60
N LYS A 22 15.29 0.04 4.92
CA LYS A 22 15.67 1.08 5.88
C LYS A 22 14.95 0.95 7.23
N SER A 23 14.10 -0.06 7.37
CA SER A 23 13.28 -0.30 8.56
C SER A 23 13.93 -1.33 9.48
N PRO A 24 13.77 -1.23 10.81
CA PRO A 24 14.09 -2.32 11.73
C PRO A 24 13.35 -3.63 11.39
N LEU A 25 12.21 -3.56 10.70
CA LEU A 25 11.48 -4.75 10.25
C LEU A 25 12.17 -5.49 9.09
N GLY A 26 13.15 -4.86 8.43
CA GLY A 26 13.92 -5.44 7.34
C GLY A 26 15.34 -5.86 7.75
N GLU A 27 15.57 -6.19 9.03
CA GLU A 27 16.84 -6.79 9.45
C GLU A 27 17.10 -8.10 8.69
N GLU A 28 16.10 -8.97 8.60
CA GLU A 28 16.09 -10.17 7.78
C GLU A 28 15.53 -9.91 6.37
N PRO A 29 15.98 -10.64 5.34
CA PRO A 29 15.43 -10.49 3.99
C PRO A 29 13.95 -10.91 3.95
N PRO A 30 13.06 -10.12 3.33
CA PRO A 30 11.64 -10.44 3.28
C PRO A 30 11.37 -11.64 2.37
N HIS A 31 10.37 -12.43 2.71
CA HIS A 31 9.86 -13.49 1.85
C HIS A 31 8.96 -12.89 0.76
N LEU A 32 9.36 -13.02 -0.50
CA LEU A 32 8.69 -12.38 -1.63
C LEU A 32 7.66 -13.31 -2.24
N LEU A 33 6.39 -12.89 -2.28
CA LEU A 33 5.29 -13.65 -2.84
C LEU A 33 4.58 -12.84 -3.93
N ALA A 34 4.22 -13.48 -5.04
CA ALA A 34 3.44 -12.86 -6.11
C ALA A 34 2.64 -13.92 -6.88
N SER A 35 1.90 -13.50 -7.91
CA SER A 35 1.20 -14.44 -8.78
C SER A 35 2.18 -15.34 -9.56
N SER A 36 1.67 -16.43 -10.13
CA SER A 36 2.44 -17.35 -10.97
C SER A 36 3.15 -16.67 -12.15
N ARG A 37 2.59 -15.58 -12.68
CA ARG A 37 3.22 -14.75 -13.73
C ARG A 37 4.55 -14.13 -13.28
N SER A 38 4.68 -13.86 -11.99
CA SER A 38 5.84 -13.20 -11.39
C SER A 38 6.78 -14.15 -10.65
N ALA A 39 6.39 -15.42 -10.47
CA ALA A 39 7.22 -16.41 -9.82
C ALA A 39 8.54 -16.62 -10.57
N GLY A 40 9.64 -16.78 -9.83
CA GLY A 40 10.99 -16.93 -10.36
C GLY A 40 11.71 -15.62 -10.73
N GLN A 41 11.01 -14.49 -10.75
CA GLN A 41 11.66 -13.19 -10.93
C GLN A 41 12.65 -12.90 -9.79
N LYS A 42 13.70 -12.15 -10.11
CA LYS A 42 14.70 -11.67 -9.15
C LYS A 42 14.40 -10.22 -8.79
N VAL A 43 14.43 -9.93 -7.51
CA VAL A 43 14.29 -8.57 -6.99
C VAL A 43 15.54 -8.25 -6.17
N ALA A 44 16.20 -7.15 -6.49
CA ALA A 44 17.35 -6.67 -5.73
C ALA A 44 16.90 -6.29 -4.31
N TRP A 45 17.70 -6.67 -3.33
CA TRP A 45 17.51 -6.35 -1.93
C TRP A 45 18.87 -6.16 -1.27
N ARG A 46 19.24 -4.92 -0.93
CA ARG A 46 20.60 -4.57 -0.48
C ARG A 46 21.66 -5.17 -1.43
N ASP A 47 22.60 -5.95 -0.87
CA ASP A 47 23.72 -6.57 -1.60
C ASP A 47 23.39 -7.96 -2.17
N GLN A 48 22.12 -8.35 -2.25
CA GLN A 48 21.68 -9.66 -2.75
C GLN A 48 20.45 -9.60 -3.65
N GLU A 49 20.15 -10.72 -4.31
CA GLU A 49 18.92 -10.90 -5.10
C GLU A 49 18.00 -11.92 -4.44
N LEU A 50 16.75 -11.53 -4.24
CA LEU A 50 15.70 -12.39 -3.70
C LEU A 50 14.84 -12.96 -4.82
N THR A 51 14.42 -14.21 -4.67
CA THR A 51 13.54 -14.87 -5.63
C THR A 51 12.10 -14.64 -5.24
N VAL A 52 11.25 -14.29 -6.21
CA VAL A 52 9.81 -14.20 -6.01
C VAL A 52 9.20 -15.59 -6.06
N HIS A 53 8.51 -15.98 -5.00
CA HIS A 53 7.79 -17.25 -4.89
C HIS A 53 6.34 -17.10 -5.36
N CYS A 54 5.79 -18.17 -5.91
CA CYS A 54 4.39 -18.22 -6.33
C CYS A 54 3.49 -18.28 -5.08
N LEU A 55 2.49 -17.40 -5.02
CA LEU A 55 1.41 -17.49 -4.06
C LEU A 55 0.32 -18.42 -4.61
N ASP A 56 0.45 -19.70 -4.29
CA ASP A 56 -0.51 -20.75 -4.61
C ASP A 56 -0.76 -21.64 -3.39
N GLU A 57 -1.58 -22.69 -3.55
CA GLU A 57 -2.00 -23.56 -2.45
C GLU A 57 -0.85 -24.28 -1.72
N ASN A 58 0.31 -24.38 -2.36
CA ASN A 58 1.51 -24.97 -1.79
C ASN A 58 2.49 -23.91 -1.25
N ALA A 59 2.14 -22.63 -1.30
CA ALA A 59 2.97 -21.56 -0.78
C ALA A 59 3.20 -21.76 0.73
N ASP A 60 4.47 -21.68 1.12
CA ASP A 60 4.84 -21.75 2.53
C ASP A 60 4.49 -20.42 3.20
N LEU A 61 3.39 -20.42 3.96
CA LEU A 61 2.94 -19.27 4.76
C LEU A 61 3.49 -19.33 6.20
N GLY A 62 4.22 -20.41 6.54
CA GLY A 62 4.65 -20.71 7.89
C GLY A 62 5.77 -19.78 8.37
N GLY A 63 5.68 -19.38 9.64
CA GLY A 63 6.74 -18.62 10.31
C GLY A 63 6.89 -17.17 9.85
N LEU A 64 5.95 -16.63 9.06
CA LEU A 64 5.88 -15.20 8.77
C LEU A 64 5.18 -14.48 9.92
N ASP A 65 5.89 -13.60 10.61
CA ASP A 65 5.34 -12.81 11.71
C ASP A 65 4.39 -11.73 11.18
N ILE A 66 4.75 -11.10 10.05
CA ILE A 66 3.96 -10.03 9.42
C ILE A 66 3.96 -10.24 7.90
N SER A 67 2.79 -10.13 7.28
CA SER A 67 2.63 -10.14 5.82
C SER A 67 2.05 -8.81 5.33
N LEU A 68 2.84 -8.07 4.55
CA LEU A 68 2.41 -6.84 3.89
C LEU A 68 1.81 -7.22 2.53
N MET A 69 0.51 -6.97 2.35
CA MET A 69 -0.20 -7.36 1.14
C MET A 69 -0.52 -6.17 0.25
N ALA A 70 -0.09 -6.25 -1.01
CA ALA A 70 -0.35 -5.27 -2.06
C ALA A 70 -0.68 -5.97 -3.40
N ALA A 71 -1.60 -6.95 -3.36
CA ALA A 71 -1.93 -7.83 -4.48
C ALA A 71 -3.40 -7.77 -4.93
N GLY A 72 -4.14 -6.75 -4.50
CA GLY A 72 -5.54 -6.53 -4.86
C GLY A 72 -6.53 -7.28 -3.95
N SER A 73 -7.79 -6.87 -4.01
CA SER A 73 -8.82 -7.27 -3.04
C SER A 73 -9.18 -8.75 -3.10
N ASP A 74 -9.21 -9.36 -4.29
CA ASP A 74 -9.53 -10.78 -4.42
C ASP A 74 -8.44 -11.66 -3.79
N THR A 75 -7.17 -11.35 -4.09
CA THR A 75 -6.02 -12.00 -3.47
C THR A 75 -6.04 -11.82 -1.95
N ALA A 76 -6.33 -10.62 -1.46
CA ALA A 76 -6.41 -10.34 -0.04
C ALA A 76 -7.51 -11.17 0.65
N ARG A 77 -8.72 -11.23 0.08
CA ARG A 77 -9.83 -12.06 0.61
C ARG A 77 -9.46 -13.53 0.69
N GLN A 78 -8.76 -14.05 -0.31
CA GLN A 78 -8.37 -15.46 -0.35
C GLN A 78 -7.24 -15.79 0.64
N TRP A 79 -6.22 -14.94 0.70
CA TRP A 79 -4.95 -15.29 1.34
C TRP A 79 -4.76 -14.70 2.73
N ALA A 80 -5.25 -13.49 3.01
CA ALA A 80 -5.06 -12.87 4.32
C ALA A 80 -5.54 -13.76 5.49
N PRO A 81 -6.71 -14.43 5.43
CA PRO A 81 -7.12 -15.35 6.50
C PRO A 81 -6.17 -16.54 6.67
N ARG A 82 -5.55 -17.03 5.59
CA ARG A 82 -4.62 -18.16 5.64
C ARG A 82 -3.31 -17.80 6.34
N PHE A 83 -2.77 -16.60 6.10
CA PHE A 83 -1.62 -16.08 6.84
C PHE A 83 -1.91 -15.95 8.34
N VAL A 84 -3.13 -15.48 8.69
CA VAL A 84 -3.55 -15.39 10.10
C VAL A 84 -3.65 -16.78 10.75
N VAL A 85 -4.23 -17.76 10.05
CA VAL A 85 -4.27 -19.16 10.53
C VAL A 85 -2.87 -19.74 10.69
N ALA A 86 -1.91 -19.36 9.85
CA ALA A 86 -0.51 -19.74 9.97
C ALA A 86 0.24 -19.04 11.13
N GLY A 87 -0.44 -18.17 11.87
CA GLY A 87 0.08 -17.49 13.07
C GLY A 87 0.69 -16.11 12.82
N GLY A 88 0.56 -15.56 11.62
CA GLY A 88 1.07 -14.23 11.26
C GLY A 88 0.04 -13.11 11.38
N ALA A 89 0.50 -11.87 11.46
CA ALA A 89 -0.33 -10.69 11.23
C ALA A 89 -0.33 -10.30 9.75
N VAL A 90 -1.42 -9.69 9.27
CA VAL A 90 -1.54 -9.20 7.90
C VAL A 90 -1.84 -7.71 7.91
N VAL A 91 -1.09 -6.94 7.11
CA VAL A 91 -1.42 -5.55 6.78
C VAL A 91 -1.83 -5.49 5.32
N ASP A 92 -3.12 -5.33 5.06
CA ASP A 92 -3.69 -5.36 3.71
C ASP A 92 -3.85 -3.96 3.11
N ASN A 93 -3.10 -3.68 2.04
CA ASN A 93 -3.23 -2.47 1.22
C ASN A 93 -4.19 -2.66 0.03
N SER A 94 -5.35 -3.25 0.29
CA SER A 94 -6.44 -3.37 -0.66
C SER A 94 -7.73 -2.78 -0.08
N SER A 95 -8.83 -2.87 -0.84
CA SER A 95 -10.16 -2.51 -0.33
C SER A 95 -10.90 -3.66 0.34
N ALA A 96 -10.33 -4.87 0.37
CA ALA A 96 -11.02 -6.11 0.77
C ALA A 96 -11.71 -6.03 2.14
N PHE A 97 -11.00 -5.49 3.13
CA PHE A 97 -11.43 -5.53 4.54
C PHE A 97 -11.73 -4.15 5.13
N ARG A 98 -11.72 -3.07 4.34
CA ARG A 98 -11.87 -1.70 4.86
C ARG A 98 -13.23 -1.41 5.51
N LEU A 99 -14.25 -2.19 5.16
CA LEU A 99 -15.63 -2.06 5.65
C LEU A 99 -16.05 -3.27 6.50
N ASP A 100 -15.10 -4.12 6.87
CA ASP A 100 -15.36 -5.26 7.76
C ASP A 100 -15.24 -4.79 9.21
N ASP A 101 -16.34 -4.83 9.96
CA ASP A 101 -16.39 -4.37 11.35
C ASP A 101 -15.48 -5.17 12.29
N GLN A 102 -15.03 -6.36 11.88
CA GLN A 102 -14.09 -7.19 12.64
C GLN A 102 -12.62 -6.91 12.30
N VAL A 103 -12.36 -6.11 11.26
CA VAL A 103 -11.00 -5.78 10.82
C VAL A 103 -10.70 -4.30 11.11
N PRO A 104 -9.72 -3.98 11.96
CA PRO A 104 -9.38 -2.60 12.25
C PRO A 104 -8.83 -1.90 10.99
N LEU A 105 -9.39 -0.72 10.70
CA LEU A 105 -8.93 0.20 9.66
C LEU A 105 -7.99 1.25 10.27
N VAL A 106 -6.68 1.09 10.08
CA VAL A 106 -5.67 1.77 10.91
C VAL A 106 -4.87 2.81 10.14
N ILE A 107 -4.72 4.00 10.75
CA ILE A 107 -3.66 4.96 10.47
C ILE A 107 -2.89 5.14 11.78
N PRO A 108 -1.63 4.71 11.89
CA PRO A 108 -0.89 4.68 13.15
C PRO A 108 -0.88 6.02 13.91
N GLU A 109 -0.85 7.15 13.20
CA GLU A 109 -0.83 8.50 13.80
C GLU A 109 -2.23 8.99 14.23
N VAL A 110 -3.30 8.30 13.81
CA VAL A 110 -4.69 8.71 14.06
C VAL A 110 -5.35 7.82 15.10
N ASN A 111 -5.23 6.50 14.97
CA ASN A 111 -5.94 5.52 15.80
C ASN A 111 -5.07 4.28 16.10
N PRO A 112 -3.87 4.45 16.69
CA PRO A 112 -2.96 3.33 17.00
C PRO A 112 -3.54 2.32 17.99
N GLU A 113 -4.49 2.75 18.83
CA GLU A 113 -5.16 1.91 19.82
C GLU A 113 -5.98 0.76 19.21
N MET A 114 -6.33 0.85 17.92
CA MET A 114 -7.06 -0.22 17.23
C MET A 114 -6.15 -1.38 16.77
N ILE A 115 -4.84 -1.23 16.88
CA ILE A 115 -3.88 -2.30 16.54
C ILE A 115 -3.98 -3.40 17.60
N SER A 116 -4.45 -4.57 17.19
CA SER A 116 -4.52 -5.74 18.06
C SER A 116 -3.13 -6.34 18.31
N LYS A 117 -2.97 -6.99 19.46
CA LYS A 117 -1.79 -7.79 19.76
C LYS A 117 -1.98 -9.21 19.21
N GLY A 118 -1.01 -9.70 18.45
CA GLY A 118 -1.00 -11.06 17.92
C GLY A 118 -1.54 -11.18 16.49
N PRO A 119 -1.80 -12.40 16.02
CA PRO A 119 -2.24 -12.67 14.65
C PRO A 119 -3.60 -12.02 14.36
N GLY A 120 -3.73 -11.42 13.19
CA GLY A 120 -4.94 -10.73 12.78
C GLY A 120 -4.75 -9.96 11.47
N ILE A 121 -5.84 -9.50 10.89
CA ILE A 121 -5.82 -8.64 9.71
C ILE A 121 -5.94 -7.20 10.17
N ILE A 122 -5.16 -6.31 9.59
CA ILE A 122 -5.28 -4.85 9.68
C ILE A 122 -5.49 -4.34 8.26
N ALA A 123 -6.57 -3.58 8.05
CA ALA A 123 -6.83 -2.94 6.78
C ALA A 123 -6.10 -1.60 6.70
N ASN A 124 -5.38 -1.37 5.60
CA ASN A 124 -4.82 -0.06 5.28
C ASN A 124 -5.89 0.79 4.53
N PRO A 125 -6.15 2.03 4.96
CA PRO A 125 -7.17 2.86 4.34
C PRO A 125 -6.84 3.28 2.90
N ASN A 126 -7.78 4.00 2.30
CA ASN A 126 -7.53 4.63 1.00
C ASN A 126 -6.43 5.70 1.13
N CYS A 127 -5.56 5.79 0.11
CA CYS A 127 -4.44 6.73 0.10
C CYS A 127 -4.86 8.20 0.28
N SER A 128 -5.97 8.66 -0.32
CA SER A 128 -6.45 10.04 -0.13
C SER A 128 -6.96 10.27 1.28
N THR A 129 -7.63 9.27 1.87
CA THR A 129 -8.09 9.31 3.26
C THR A 129 -6.92 9.41 4.23
N ILE A 130 -5.85 8.64 4.03
CA ILE A 130 -4.65 8.69 4.90
C ILE A 130 -4.06 10.10 4.91
N ILE A 131 -3.81 10.67 3.73
CA ILE A 131 -3.21 12.00 3.59
C ILE A 131 -4.09 13.08 4.23
N LEU A 132 -5.40 13.01 3.98
CA LEU A 132 -6.36 13.95 4.56
C LEU A 132 -6.41 13.85 6.08
N LEU A 133 -6.53 12.64 6.64
CA LEU A 133 -6.67 12.45 8.07
C LEU A 133 -5.38 12.79 8.84
N LEU A 134 -4.20 12.57 8.26
CA LEU A 134 -2.95 13.03 8.86
C LEU A 134 -2.92 14.56 9.00
N ALA A 135 -3.38 15.29 7.98
CA ALA A 135 -3.48 16.74 8.04
C ALA A 135 -4.57 17.22 9.03
N LEU A 136 -5.68 16.50 9.12
CA LEU A 136 -6.82 16.88 9.96
C LEU A 136 -6.70 16.45 11.43
N LYS A 137 -5.92 15.41 11.75
CA LYS A 137 -5.77 14.89 13.11
C LYS A 137 -5.50 15.98 14.18
N PRO A 138 -4.57 16.94 13.99
CA PRO A 138 -4.34 17.99 14.99
C PRO A 138 -5.52 18.97 15.14
N LEU A 139 -6.38 19.10 14.11
CA LEU A 139 -7.55 19.98 14.12
C LEU A 139 -8.81 19.28 14.64
N TRP A 140 -8.76 17.97 14.88
CA TRP A 140 -9.94 17.18 15.25
C TRP A 140 -10.57 17.63 16.57
N CYS A 141 -9.78 18.19 17.48
CA CYS A 141 -10.27 18.74 18.76
C CYS A 141 -11.25 19.90 18.60
N LEU A 142 -11.27 20.57 17.43
CA LEU A 142 -12.21 21.64 17.12
C LEU A 142 -13.61 21.10 16.79
N GLY A 143 -13.78 19.78 16.66
CA GLY A 143 -15.06 19.14 16.39
C GLY A 143 -15.64 19.49 15.02
N PRO A 144 -14.92 19.23 13.90
CA PRO A 144 -15.42 19.57 12.57
C PRO A 144 -16.72 18.80 12.28
N ALA A 145 -17.81 19.53 12.05
CA ALA A 145 -19.11 18.94 11.72
C ALA A 145 -19.21 18.44 10.27
N ARG A 146 -18.34 18.93 9.38
CA ARG A 146 -18.32 18.59 7.95
C ARG A 146 -16.93 18.81 7.37
N ILE A 147 -16.52 17.91 6.49
CA ILE A 147 -15.34 18.05 5.64
C ILE A 147 -15.81 18.04 4.19
N ILE A 148 -15.35 19.00 3.40
CA ILE A 148 -15.52 19.03 1.94
C ILE A 148 -14.11 18.93 1.37
N ALA A 149 -13.88 17.98 0.47
CA ALA A 149 -12.56 17.71 -0.09
C ALA A 149 -12.64 17.49 -1.60
N ASP A 150 -11.89 18.30 -2.34
CA ASP A 150 -11.68 18.13 -3.78
C ASP A 150 -10.28 17.52 -3.99
N THR A 151 -10.22 16.34 -4.60
CA THR A 151 -8.97 15.58 -4.73
C THR A 151 -8.37 15.71 -6.12
N TYR A 152 -7.06 15.95 -6.18
CA TYR A 152 -6.27 15.96 -7.41
C TYR A 152 -5.29 14.80 -7.36
N GLN A 153 -5.76 13.61 -7.74
CA GLN A 153 -5.02 12.37 -7.54
C GLN A 153 -4.02 12.11 -8.67
N ALA A 154 -2.80 11.69 -8.28
CA ALA A 154 -1.78 11.27 -9.24
C ALA A 154 -2.13 9.93 -9.89
N VAL A 155 -1.66 9.72 -11.12
CA VAL A 155 -1.85 8.47 -11.91
C VAL A 155 -1.22 7.24 -11.26
N SER A 156 -0.27 7.42 -10.32
CA SER A 156 0.37 6.33 -9.59
C SER A 156 -0.64 5.49 -8.80
N GLY A 157 -1.79 6.06 -8.41
CA GLY A 157 -2.88 5.33 -7.75
C GLY A 157 -3.52 4.25 -8.62
N ALA A 158 -3.42 4.37 -9.95
CA ALA A 158 -3.87 3.34 -10.89
C ALA A 158 -2.82 2.24 -11.13
N GLY A 159 -1.69 2.27 -10.41
CA GLY A 159 -0.63 1.28 -10.51
C GLY A 159 0.17 1.39 -11.82
N ARG A 160 0.75 0.26 -12.26
CA ARG A 160 1.69 0.24 -13.39
C ARG A 160 1.05 0.75 -14.69
N SER A 161 -0.18 0.30 -14.97
CA SER A 161 -0.92 0.72 -16.17
C SER A 161 -1.16 2.24 -16.21
N GLY A 162 -1.50 2.85 -15.08
CA GLY A 162 -1.67 4.30 -14.99
C GLY A 162 -0.39 5.08 -15.27
N LEU A 163 0.74 4.60 -14.75
CA LEU A 163 2.05 5.19 -15.00
C LEU A 163 2.44 5.08 -16.48
N ASP A 164 2.25 3.91 -17.08
CA ASP A 164 2.59 3.65 -18.48
C ASP A 164 1.76 4.54 -19.42
N ILE A 165 0.45 4.68 -19.18
CA ILE A 165 -0.45 5.57 -19.95
C ILE A 165 -0.03 7.03 -19.81
N SER A 166 0.33 7.48 -18.61
CA SER A 166 0.76 8.86 -18.39
C SER A 166 2.08 9.18 -19.09
N LEU A 167 3.02 8.23 -19.13
CA LEU A 167 4.28 8.39 -19.86
C LEU A 167 4.05 8.48 -21.37
N MET A 168 3.13 7.66 -21.89
CA MET A 168 2.71 7.73 -23.30
C MET A 168 2.05 9.08 -23.63
N ALA A 169 1.18 9.59 -22.75
CA ALA A 169 0.52 10.89 -22.92
C ALA A 169 1.51 12.07 -22.82
N ALA A 170 2.47 12.01 -21.90
CA ALA A 170 3.50 13.05 -21.74
C ALA A 170 4.45 13.15 -22.95
N GLY A 171 4.64 12.06 -23.68
CA GLY A 171 5.40 12.03 -24.94
C GLY A 171 4.64 12.57 -26.15
N SER A 172 3.36 12.93 -26.01
CA SER A 172 2.52 13.48 -27.09
C SER A 172 2.37 15.00 -26.96
N ASP A 173 2.31 15.70 -28.10
CA ASP A 173 2.27 17.18 -28.18
C ASP A 173 1.06 17.83 -27.44
N THR A 174 0.05 17.04 -27.10
CA THR A 174 -1.14 17.47 -26.34
C THR A 174 -0.84 17.79 -24.87
N ALA A 175 0.20 17.19 -24.25
CA ALA A 175 0.55 17.46 -22.85
C ALA A 175 1.05 18.90 -22.62
N ARG A 176 1.67 19.53 -23.64
CA ARG A 176 2.11 20.94 -23.57
C ARG A 176 0.96 21.94 -23.56
N GLN A 177 -0.22 21.55 -24.08
CA GLN A 177 -1.38 22.44 -24.19
C GLN A 177 -2.14 22.58 -22.86
N TRP A 178 -1.96 21.64 -21.93
CA TRP A 178 -2.69 21.56 -20.65
C TRP A 178 -1.84 21.92 -19.42
N ALA A 179 -0.61 22.41 -19.61
CA ALA A 179 0.17 22.96 -18.51
C ALA A 179 -0.58 24.16 -17.90
N PRO A 180 -0.92 24.13 -16.59
CA PRO A 180 -1.68 25.21 -15.98
C PRO A 180 -0.87 26.51 -16.05
N ARG A 181 -1.36 27.48 -16.83
CA ARG A 181 -0.93 28.87 -16.74
C ARG A 181 -1.57 29.44 -15.49
N PHE A 182 -0.85 29.42 -14.38
CA PHE A 182 -1.25 30.16 -13.19
C PHE A 182 -1.24 31.66 -13.52
N VAL A 183 -2.43 32.23 -13.76
CA VAL A 183 -2.62 33.67 -13.74
C VAL A 183 -2.90 34.04 -12.29
N VAL A 184 -1.90 34.62 -11.62
CA VAL A 184 -2.12 35.27 -10.33
C VAL A 184 -2.89 36.56 -10.62
N ALA A 185 -4.21 36.54 -10.43
CA ALA A 185 -5.03 37.73 -10.46
C ALA A 185 -4.79 38.55 -9.18
N GLY A 186 -3.71 39.33 -9.17
CA GLY A 186 -3.47 40.36 -8.16
C GLY A 186 -4.20 41.64 -8.53
N GLY A 187 -5.47 41.75 -8.14
CA GLY A 187 -6.24 43.00 -8.12
C GLY A 187 -6.17 43.62 -6.72
N ALA A 188 -5.84 44.91 -6.69
CA ALA A 188 -5.60 45.72 -5.50
C ALA A 188 -6.79 45.79 -4.53
N VAL A 189 -6.45 45.90 -3.24
CA VAL A 189 -7.08 46.81 -2.27
C VAL A 189 -5.99 47.38 -1.36
#